data_AF-A0AAV6PJF6-F1
#
_entry.id   AF-A0AAV6PJF6-F1
#
_cell.length_a   1.000
_cell.length_b   1.000
_cell.length_c   1.000
_cell.angle_alpha   90.00
_cell.angle_beta   90.00
_cell.angle_gamma   90.00
#
_symmetry.space_group_name_H-M   'P 1'
#
loop_
_entity.id
_entity.type
_entity.pdbx_description
1 polymer ?
#
loop_
_entity_poly.entity_id
_entity_poly.type
_entity_poly.pdbx_seq_one_letter_code
_entity_poly.pdbx_strand_id
1 'polypeptide(L)'
;MDWKTFQALLSGVNKYSTAFGRIWLSVVFVFRVMVYVVAAERVWGDEQKDFDCNTKQPGCANVCYDHFFPISHIRLWALQLIFVTCPSFMVVMHVAYRDDRERKYRAKHGETAKLYNNTGKKHGGLWWTYLISLFVKTAIEVVFLYLLHWVYDSFYLPRLVKCEVSPCPNQVDCYIGHPTEKKVFTYFMVGASALCIVLNICEIVYLISKRVARCANKIKRRNRNVAVHHSDYHDDPFNTTNQPMPTIEEKESPPPFKGTLPSFQPATLKLHDKIRASAPNLSSMS
;
A
#
# COMPACT_ATOMS: atom_id res chain seq x y z
N MET A 1 -17.30 15.53 -11.37
CA MET A 1 -16.25 14.49 -11.20
C MET A 1 -16.70 13.24 -11.94
N ASP A 2 -15.91 12.75 -12.90
CA ASP A 2 -16.26 11.57 -13.69
C ASP A 2 -16.28 10.29 -12.84
N TRP A 3 -17.44 9.64 -12.79
CA TRP A 3 -17.66 8.37 -12.07
C TRP A 3 -16.71 7.26 -12.52
N LYS A 4 -16.36 7.25 -13.82
CA LYS A 4 -15.43 6.27 -14.40
C LYS A 4 -14.02 6.38 -13.82
N THR A 5 -13.57 7.60 -13.51
CA THR A 5 -12.26 7.87 -12.91
C THR A 5 -12.26 7.38 -11.46
N PHE A 6 -13.31 7.70 -10.69
CA PHE A 6 -13.44 7.19 -9.32
C PHE A 6 -13.52 5.66 -9.25
N GLN A 7 -14.26 5.04 -10.18
CA GLN A 7 -14.37 3.58 -10.29
C GLN A 7 -13.04 2.92 -10.70
N ALA A 8 -12.25 3.55 -11.60
CA ALA A 8 -10.91 3.10 -11.94
C ALA A 8 -9.95 3.17 -10.74
N LEU A 9 -10.11 4.19 -9.89
CA LEU A 9 -9.31 4.36 -8.68
C LEU A 9 -9.65 3.34 -7.60
N LEU A 10 -10.94 3.12 -7.36
CA LEU A 10 -11.40 2.08 -6.43
C LEU A 10 -11.01 0.68 -6.90
N SER A 11 -11.11 0.39 -8.21
CA SER A 11 -10.80 -0.93 -8.77
C SER A 11 -9.29 -1.26 -8.84
N GLY A 12 -8.43 -0.26 -9.09
CA GLY A 12 -6.97 -0.42 -9.12
C GLY A 12 -6.37 -0.79 -7.76
N VAL A 13 -6.90 -0.19 -6.68
CA VAL A 13 -6.53 -0.54 -5.29
C VAL A 13 -7.07 -1.94 -4.92
N ASN A 14 -8.17 -2.36 -5.54
CA ASN A 14 -8.89 -3.61 -5.27
C ASN A 14 -8.22 -4.87 -5.82
N LYS A 15 -7.33 -4.79 -6.79
CA LYS A 15 -6.82 -6.01 -7.43
C LYS A 15 -5.79 -6.78 -6.58
N TYR A 16 -5.21 -6.14 -5.55
CA TYR A 16 -4.09 -6.69 -4.80
C TYR A 16 -4.20 -6.65 -3.27
N SER A 17 -5.19 -5.99 -2.66
CA SER A 17 -5.41 -6.02 -1.19
C SER A 17 -6.15 -7.30 -0.75
N THR A 18 -6.11 -7.61 0.55
CA THR A 18 -6.89 -8.74 1.11
C THR A 18 -8.39 -8.51 0.90
N ALA A 19 -9.20 -9.57 0.71
CA ALA A 19 -10.65 -9.41 0.51
C ALA A 19 -11.34 -8.57 1.59
N PHE A 20 -10.86 -8.67 2.84
CA PHE A 20 -11.33 -7.90 3.97
C PHE A 20 -10.89 -6.42 3.93
N GLY A 21 -9.60 -6.12 3.74
CA GLY A 21 -9.12 -4.73 3.64
C GLY A 21 -9.70 -3.96 2.45
N ARG A 22 -9.94 -4.64 1.33
CA ARG A 22 -10.50 -4.09 0.09
C ARG A 22 -11.87 -3.46 0.23
N ILE A 23 -12.81 -4.23 0.76
CA ILE A 23 -14.21 -3.82 0.85
C ILE A 23 -14.32 -2.79 1.99
N TRP A 24 -13.72 -3.08 3.14
CA TRP A 24 -13.85 -2.23 4.31
C TRP A 24 -13.10 -0.90 4.19
N LEU A 25 -11.86 -0.86 3.67
CA LEU A 25 -11.16 0.42 3.46
C LEU A 25 -11.84 1.27 2.39
N SER A 26 -12.35 0.66 1.33
CA SER A 26 -13.08 1.37 0.29
C SER A 26 -14.40 1.93 0.82
N VAL A 27 -15.16 1.14 1.59
CA VAL A 27 -16.45 1.57 2.16
C VAL A 27 -16.24 2.69 3.18
N VAL A 28 -15.29 2.54 4.10
CA VAL A 28 -15.01 3.56 5.12
C VAL A 28 -14.48 4.83 4.46
N PHE A 29 -13.62 4.73 3.45
CA PHE A 29 -13.13 5.90 2.72
C PHE A 29 -14.25 6.63 1.95
N VAL A 30 -15.13 5.91 1.26
CA VAL A 30 -16.28 6.49 0.54
C VAL A 30 -17.24 7.15 1.52
N PHE A 31 -17.59 6.45 2.61
CA PHE A 31 -18.43 7.00 3.66
C PHE A 31 -17.83 8.29 4.23
N ARG A 32 -16.51 8.30 4.46
CA ARG A 32 -15.79 9.47 4.96
C ARG A 32 -15.82 10.66 4.00
N VAL A 33 -15.63 10.42 2.70
CA VAL A 33 -15.77 11.47 1.67
C VAL A 33 -17.21 11.99 1.64
N MET A 34 -18.21 11.11 1.73
CA MET A 34 -19.62 11.50 1.76
C MET A 34 -19.93 12.39 2.97
N VAL A 35 -19.53 11.98 4.17
CA VAL A 35 -19.72 12.77 5.40
C VAL A 35 -18.99 14.11 5.30
N TYR A 36 -17.76 14.13 4.78
CA TYR A 36 -17.02 15.36 4.54
C TYR A 36 -17.76 16.34 3.62
N VAL A 37 -18.30 15.86 2.49
CA VAL A 37 -19.04 16.73 1.54
C VAL A 37 -20.29 17.30 2.20
N VAL A 38 -21.08 16.48 2.88
CA VAL A 38 -22.30 16.93 3.58
C VAL A 38 -21.95 17.96 4.66
N ALA A 39 -20.90 17.70 5.45
CA ALA A 39 -20.42 18.61 6.47
C ALA A 39 -19.96 19.95 5.88
N ALA A 40 -19.13 19.90 4.83
CA ALA A 40 -18.57 21.08 4.20
C ALA A 40 -19.65 22.02 3.67
N GLU A 41 -20.67 21.48 3.01
CA GLU A 41 -21.75 22.28 2.43
C GLU A 41 -22.75 22.78 3.47
N ARG A 42 -23.15 21.94 4.43
CA ARG A 42 -24.27 22.25 5.33
C ARG A 42 -23.89 22.90 6.64
N VAL A 43 -22.72 22.56 7.18
CA VAL A 43 -22.35 22.92 8.57
C VAL A 43 -21.20 23.91 8.62
N TRP A 44 -20.26 23.82 7.67
CA TRP A 44 -19.11 24.72 7.58
C TRP A 44 -19.21 25.76 6.47
N GLY A 45 -20.27 25.76 5.66
CA GLY A 45 -20.44 26.68 4.53
C GLY A 45 -20.55 28.15 4.94
N ASP A 46 -21.26 28.43 6.05
CA ASP A 46 -21.50 29.78 6.58
C ASP A 46 -20.80 30.02 7.93
N GLU A 47 -19.76 29.25 8.26
CA GLU A 47 -19.10 29.28 9.58
C GLU A 47 -18.62 30.68 10.02
N GLN A 48 -18.13 31.50 9.08
CA GLN A 48 -17.71 32.87 9.38
C GLN A 48 -18.90 33.85 9.54
N LYS A 49 -20.03 33.60 8.85
CA LYS A 49 -21.22 34.46 8.95
C LYS A 49 -21.98 34.23 10.25
N ASP A 50 -22.02 32.98 10.71
CA ASP A 50 -22.70 32.59 11.95
C ASP A 50 -21.82 32.81 13.21
N PHE A 51 -20.64 33.42 13.06
CA PHE A 51 -19.80 33.82 14.16
C PHE A 51 -20.14 35.26 14.57
N ASP A 52 -20.92 35.39 15.64
CA ASP A 52 -21.46 36.67 16.10
C ASP A 52 -20.81 37.11 17.42
N CYS A 53 -20.35 38.35 17.49
CA CYS A 53 -19.72 38.91 18.67
C CYS A 53 -20.59 40.05 19.23
N ASN A 54 -20.78 40.07 20.55
CA ASN A 54 -21.54 41.11 21.25
C ASN A 54 -20.77 42.44 21.31
N THR A 55 -20.63 43.09 20.16
CA THR A 55 -19.93 44.36 19.98
C THR A 55 -20.41 45.04 18.70
N LYS A 56 -20.40 46.38 18.69
CA LYS A 56 -20.66 47.18 17.49
C LYS A 56 -19.38 47.62 16.78
N GLN A 57 -18.22 47.20 17.30
CA GLN A 57 -16.93 47.58 16.76
C GLN A 57 -16.67 46.88 15.41
N PRO A 58 -16.46 47.61 14.31
CA PRO A 58 -16.17 47.01 13.02
C PRO A 58 -14.84 46.25 13.05
N GLY A 59 -14.81 45.08 12.41
CA GLY A 59 -13.61 44.24 12.30
C GLY A 59 -13.32 43.35 13.51
N CYS A 60 -13.94 43.58 14.68
CA CYS A 60 -13.72 42.75 15.87
C CYS A 60 -14.12 41.28 15.64
N ALA A 61 -15.29 41.02 15.02
CA ALA A 61 -15.70 39.64 14.69
C ALA A 61 -14.71 38.93 13.76
N ASN A 62 -14.15 39.63 12.77
CA ASN A 62 -13.20 39.03 11.82
C ASN A 62 -11.88 38.61 12.50
N VAL A 63 -11.32 39.46 13.36
CA VAL A 63 -10.06 39.14 14.05
C VAL A 63 -10.26 38.07 15.12
N CYS A 64 -11.39 38.08 15.81
CA CYS A 64 -11.71 37.05 16.80
C CYS A 64 -11.93 35.70 16.13
N TYR A 65 -12.61 35.69 14.99
CA TYR A 65 -12.77 34.47 14.20
C TYR A 65 -11.42 33.89 13.78
N ASP A 66 -10.53 34.71 13.21
CA ASP A 66 -9.18 34.27 12.78
C ASP A 66 -8.32 33.78 13.95
N HIS A 67 -8.45 34.42 15.12
CA HIS A 67 -7.72 34.02 16.33
C HIS A 67 -8.15 32.65 16.89
N PHE A 68 -9.46 32.39 16.95
CA PHE A 68 -9.99 31.12 17.47
C PHE A 68 -10.01 29.99 16.41
N PHE A 69 -10.07 30.33 15.13
CA PHE A 69 -10.13 29.40 14.01
C PHE A 69 -9.04 29.69 12.96
N PRO A 70 -7.74 29.62 13.33
CA PRO A 70 -6.65 29.95 12.41
C PRO A 70 -6.65 29.05 11.17
N ILE A 71 -7.04 27.79 11.36
CA ILE A 71 -7.43 26.87 10.30
C ILE A 71 -8.80 26.34 10.72
N SER A 72 -9.72 26.10 9.78
CA SER A 72 -11.00 25.46 10.08
C SER A 72 -10.89 23.94 10.03
N HIS A 73 -11.69 23.25 10.84
CA HIS A 73 -11.71 21.79 10.92
C HIS A 73 -11.86 21.15 9.54
N ILE A 74 -12.78 21.68 8.74
CA ILE A 74 -13.08 21.17 7.41
C ILE A 74 -11.87 21.26 6.47
N ARG A 75 -11.04 22.31 6.58
CA ARG A 75 -9.82 22.45 5.76
C ARG A 75 -8.78 21.40 6.13
N LEU A 76 -8.59 21.12 7.42
CA LEU A 76 -7.70 20.04 7.86
C LEU A 76 -8.19 18.67 7.40
N TRP A 77 -9.50 18.42 7.48
CA TRP A 77 -10.10 17.19 6.94
C TRP A 77 -9.91 17.05 5.43
N ALA A 78 -10.04 18.14 4.68
CA ALA A 78 -9.80 18.18 3.25
C ALA A 78 -8.35 17.80 2.92
N LEU A 79 -7.40 18.43 3.60
CA LEU A 79 -5.97 18.13 3.45
C LEU A 79 -5.68 16.67 3.81
N GLN A 80 -6.25 16.17 4.91
CA GLN A 80 -6.09 14.78 5.30
C GLN A 80 -6.60 13.80 4.22
N LEU A 81 -7.79 14.05 3.66
CA LEU A 81 -8.35 13.24 2.57
C LEU A 81 -7.46 13.28 1.31
N ILE A 82 -6.89 14.44 0.98
CA ILE A 82 -5.95 14.56 -0.14
C ILE A 82 -4.69 13.72 0.15
N PHE A 83 -4.03 13.95 1.28
CA PHE A 83 -2.78 13.26 1.61
C PHE A 83 -2.95 11.75 1.76
N VAL A 84 -4.07 11.26 2.31
CA VAL A 84 -4.32 9.81 2.44
C VAL A 84 -4.62 9.15 1.09
N THR A 85 -5.16 9.91 0.11
CA THR A 85 -5.38 9.39 -1.25
C THR A 85 -4.11 9.30 -2.06
N CYS A 86 -3.15 10.22 -1.89
CA CYS A 86 -1.90 10.25 -2.67
C CYS A 86 -1.14 8.90 -2.70
N PRO A 87 -0.89 8.19 -1.56
CA PRO A 87 -0.26 6.87 -1.59
C PRO A 87 -1.11 5.81 -2.31
N SER A 88 -2.44 5.91 -2.25
CA SER A 88 -3.33 5.02 -3.01
C SER A 88 -3.12 5.19 -4.51
N PHE A 89 -3.15 6.44 -4.99
CA PHE A 89 -2.92 6.78 -6.38
C PHE A 89 -1.54 6.32 -6.85
N MET A 90 -0.50 6.53 -6.04
CA MET A 90 0.86 6.08 -6.34
C MET A 90 0.92 4.56 -6.58
N VAL A 91 0.25 3.76 -5.74
CA VAL A 91 0.21 2.30 -5.93
C VAL A 91 -0.54 1.91 -7.20
N VAL A 92 -1.69 2.53 -7.47
CA VAL A 92 -2.47 2.26 -8.70
C VAL A 92 -1.65 2.61 -9.94
N MET A 93 -1.01 3.78 -9.93
CA MET A 93 -0.13 4.22 -11.02
C MET A 93 1.05 3.26 -11.20
N HIS A 94 1.69 2.82 -10.11
CA HIS A 94 2.78 1.85 -10.17
C HIS A 94 2.35 0.50 -10.75
N VAL A 95 1.14 0.02 -10.42
CA VAL A 95 0.55 -1.18 -11.03
C VAL A 95 0.31 -0.95 -12.53
N ALA A 96 -0.37 0.13 -12.89
CA ALA A 96 -0.68 0.44 -14.29
C ALA A 96 0.58 0.58 -15.14
N TYR A 97 1.60 1.25 -14.62
CA TYR A 97 2.91 1.37 -15.25
C TYR A 97 3.59 0.01 -15.46
N ARG A 98 3.52 -0.89 -14.47
CA ARG A 98 4.08 -2.25 -14.58
C ARG A 98 3.34 -3.09 -15.61
N ASP A 99 2.01 -3.00 -15.65
CA ASP A 99 1.17 -3.70 -16.61
C ASP A 99 1.45 -3.21 -18.04
N ASP A 100 1.59 -1.89 -18.25
CA ASP A 100 1.97 -1.30 -19.55
C ASP A 100 3.37 -1.76 -20.01
N ARG A 101 4.35 -1.75 -19.10
CA ARG A 101 5.70 -2.28 -19.38
C ARG A 101 5.68 -3.75 -19.78
N GLU A 102 4.85 -4.56 -19.13
CA GLU A 102 4.72 -5.98 -19.48
C GLU A 102 4.12 -6.17 -20.87
N ARG A 103 3.08 -5.38 -21.23
CA ARG A 103 2.50 -5.39 -22.59
C ARG A 103 3.54 -5.05 -23.65
N LYS A 104 4.31 -3.98 -23.45
CA LYS A 104 5.40 -3.57 -24.36
C LYS A 104 6.51 -4.61 -24.49
N TYR A 105 6.81 -5.34 -23.40
CA TYR A 105 7.81 -6.41 -23.43
C TYR A 105 7.35 -7.62 -24.25
N ARG A 106 6.09 -8.06 -24.05
CA ARG A 106 5.46 -9.15 -24.82
C ARG A 106 5.36 -8.84 -26.31
N ALA A 107 5.07 -7.59 -26.66
CA ALA A 107 5.04 -7.15 -28.06
C ALA A 107 6.42 -7.27 -28.76
N LYS A 108 7.53 -7.21 -28.02
CA LYS A 108 8.89 -7.27 -28.58
C LYS A 108 9.51 -8.66 -28.57
N HIS A 109 9.19 -9.50 -27.58
CA HIS A 109 9.84 -10.81 -27.37
C HIS A 109 8.90 -12.00 -27.60
N GLY A 110 7.69 -11.76 -28.13
CA GLY A 110 6.66 -12.77 -28.35
C GLY A 110 5.73 -12.97 -27.15
N GLU A 111 4.54 -13.54 -27.39
CA GLU A 111 3.47 -13.64 -26.38
C GLU A 111 3.83 -14.48 -25.14
N THR A 112 4.79 -15.40 -25.28
CA THR A 112 5.25 -16.28 -24.20
C THR A 112 6.28 -15.62 -23.28
N ALA A 113 6.89 -14.50 -23.68
CA ALA A 113 7.94 -13.83 -22.93
C ALA A 113 7.37 -12.96 -21.78
N LYS A 114 7.69 -13.30 -20.53
CA LYS A 114 7.26 -12.56 -19.33
C LYS A 114 8.42 -11.81 -18.67
N LEU A 115 8.28 -10.50 -18.48
CA LEU A 115 9.29 -9.66 -17.81
C LEU A 115 9.36 -9.90 -16.30
N TYR A 116 8.24 -10.26 -15.67
CA TYR A 116 8.17 -10.58 -14.25
C TYR A 116 7.71 -12.02 -14.07
N ASN A 117 8.51 -12.83 -13.38
CA ASN A 117 8.16 -14.20 -13.06
C ASN A 117 7.06 -14.19 -11.98
N ASN A 118 5.79 -14.24 -12.41
CA ASN A 118 4.53 -14.11 -11.65
C ASN A 118 4.05 -12.67 -11.36
N THR A 119 3.40 -12.02 -12.33
CA THR A 119 2.77 -10.70 -12.16
C THR A 119 1.59 -10.64 -11.18
N GLY A 120 0.95 -11.77 -10.88
CA GLY A 120 -0.21 -11.82 -9.97
C GLY A 120 0.11 -12.02 -8.48
N LYS A 121 1.31 -12.45 -8.10
CA LYS A 121 1.67 -12.72 -6.69
C LYS A 121 2.48 -11.55 -6.15
N LYS A 122 2.14 -11.00 -4.98
CA LYS A 122 2.91 -9.98 -4.24
C LYS A 122 4.35 -10.45 -3.95
N HIS A 123 5.24 -10.40 -4.94
CA HIS A 123 6.65 -10.78 -4.84
C HIS A 123 7.52 -9.67 -5.42
N GLY A 124 8.63 -9.37 -4.76
CA GLY A 124 9.57 -8.32 -5.16
C GLY A 124 9.06 -6.91 -4.86
N GLY A 125 9.30 -5.98 -5.80
CA GLY A 125 9.07 -4.54 -5.61
C GLY A 125 7.62 -4.12 -5.38
N LEU A 126 6.63 -4.82 -5.98
CA LEU A 126 5.21 -4.46 -5.81
C LEU A 126 4.71 -4.66 -4.37
N TRP A 127 5.24 -5.66 -3.65
CA TRP A 127 4.91 -5.84 -2.23
C TRP A 127 5.49 -4.73 -1.37
N TRP A 128 6.71 -4.27 -1.69
CA TRP A 128 7.36 -3.18 -0.96
C TRP A 128 6.66 -1.85 -1.17
N THR A 129 6.32 -1.49 -2.41
CA THR A 129 5.56 -0.25 -2.68
C THR A 129 4.21 -0.27 -1.96
N TYR A 130 3.55 -1.42 -1.92
CA TYR A 130 2.29 -1.59 -1.20
C TYR A 130 2.47 -1.43 0.31
N LEU A 131 3.45 -2.13 0.90
CA LEU A 131 3.71 -2.04 2.34
C LEU A 131 4.07 -0.61 2.77
N ILE A 132 4.98 0.04 2.04
CA ILE A 132 5.36 1.44 2.29
C ILE A 132 4.14 2.35 2.17
N SER A 133 3.28 2.15 1.17
CA SER A 133 2.06 2.96 1.04
C SER A 133 1.12 2.83 2.24
N LEU A 134 0.99 1.64 2.83
CA LEU A 134 0.16 1.42 4.02
C LEU A 134 0.76 2.10 5.25
N PHE A 135 2.08 2.03 5.43
CA PHE A 135 2.77 2.74 6.50
C PHE A 135 2.61 4.26 6.35
N VAL A 136 2.84 4.80 5.15
CA VAL A 136 2.68 6.24 4.87
C VAL A 136 1.24 6.68 5.12
N LYS A 137 0.23 5.91 4.66
CA LYS A 137 -1.18 6.21 4.97
C LYS A 137 -1.45 6.25 6.47
N THR A 138 -0.97 5.25 7.20
CA THR A 138 -1.17 5.16 8.66
C THR A 138 -0.51 6.34 9.36
N ALA A 139 0.72 6.70 8.96
CA ALA A 139 1.44 7.85 9.51
C ALA A 139 0.70 9.16 9.23
N ILE A 140 0.24 9.39 8.00
CA ILE A 140 -0.55 10.57 7.63
C ILE A 140 -1.82 10.65 8.48
N GLU A 141 -2.60 9.58 8.59
CA GLU A 141 -3.82 9.55 9.39
C GLU A 141 -3.56 9.87 10.87
N VAL A 142 -2.50 9.29 11.45
CA VAL A 142 -2.12 9.54 12.85
C VAL A 142 -1.66 10.98 13.05
N VAL A 143 -0.83 11.52 12.14
CA VAL A 143 -0.34 12.91 12.22
C VAL A 143 -1.49 13.90 12.12
N PHE A 144 -2.42 13.72 11.20
CA PHE A 144 -3.57 14.62 11.09
C PHE A 144 -4.50 14.54 12.30
N LEU A 145 -4.76 13.34 12.84
CA LEU A 145 -5.54 13.21 14.08
C LEU A 145 -4.82 13.85 15.28
N TYR A 146 -3.51 13.71 15.36
CA TYR A 146 -2.70 14.35 16.40
C TYR A 146 -2.74 15.87 16.28
N LEU A 147 -2.54 16.42 15.08
CA LEU A 147 -2.66 17.86 14.82
C LEU A 147 -4.05 18.37 15.17
N LEU A 148 -5.11 17.63 14.80
CA LEU A 148 -6.48 18.02 15.12
C LEU A 148 -6.74 18.05 16.63
N HIS A 149 -6.22 17.06 17.36
CA HIS A 149 -6.33 17.01 18.82
C HIS A 149 -5.55 18.14 19.50
N TRP A 150 -4.36 18.47 18.97
CA TRP A 150 -3.50 19.52 19.51
C TRP A 150 -4.05 20.93 19.24
N VAL A 151 -4.61 21.18 18.06
CA VAL A 151 -5.13 22.49 17.68
C VAL A 151 -6.50 22.80 18.32
N TYR A 152 -7.37 21.81 18.49
CA TYR A 152 -8.75 22.02 18.98
C TYR A 152 -9.05 21.38 20.34
N ASP A 153 -8.03 21.33 21.20
CA ASP A 153 -8.10 20.96 22.62
C ASP A 153 -9.14 19.86 22.92
N SER A 154 -8.86 18.64 22.45
CA SER A 154 -9.72 17.44 22.59
C SER A 154 -11.07 17.48 21.84
N PHE A 155 -11.11 18.08 20.65
CA PHE A 155 -12.32 18.17 19.79
C PHE A 155 -13.49 18.92 20.44
N TYR A 156 -13.20 19.76 21.43
CA TYR A 156 -14.21 20.49 22.17
C TYR A 156 -14.44 21.86 21.53
N LEU A 157 -15.61 22.03 20.92
CA LEU A 157 -16.06 23.33 20.44
C LEU A 157 -17.02 23.96 21.45
N PRO A 158 -16.61 24.98 22.23
CA PRO A 158 -17.51 25.68 23.14
C PRO A 158 -18.56 26.47 22.34
N ARG A 159 -19.69 26.80 22.99
CA ARG A 159 -20.72 27.67 22.37
C ARG A 159 -20.34 29.15 22.37
N LEU A 160 -19.49 29.53 23.32
CA LEU A 160 -19.07 30.89 23.59
C LEU A 160 -17.54 30.91 23.73
N VAL A 161 -16.89 31.87 23.08
CA VAL A 161 -15.48 32.21 23.27
C VAL A 161 -15.34 33.66 23.70
N LYS A 162 -14.36 33.95 24.55
CA LYS A 162 -14.08 35.28 25.09
C LYS A 162 -12.88 35.86 24.36
N CYS A 163 -13.07 36.92 23.58
CA CYS A 163 -12.02 37.49 22.73
C CYS A 163 -11.52 38.84 23.26
N GLU A 164 -10.21 39.05 23.29
CA GLU A 164 -9.55 40.30 23.72
C GLU A 164 -8.56 40.84 22.66
N VAL A 165 -8.76 40.47 21.39
CA VAL A 165 -7.84 40.81 20.30
C VAL A 165 -8.16 42.19 19.72
N SER A 166 -7.15 43.02 19.42
CA SER A 166 -7.33 44.30 18.72
C SER A 166 -7.98 44.09 17.33
N PRO A 167 -9.02 44.86 16.92
CA PRO A 167 -9.45 46.15 17.44
C PRO A 167 -10.62 46.09 18.45
N CYS A 168 -10.84 44.98 19.15
CA CYS A 168 -11.93 44.87 20.13
C CYS A 168 -11.66 45.78 21.34
N PRO A 169 -12.67 46.53 21.83
CA PRO A 169 -12.45 47.56 22.85
C PRO A 169 -12.15 47.01 24.25
N ASN A 170 -12.60 45.79 24.54
CA ASN A 170 -12.39 45.04 25.79
C ASN A 170 -12.59 43.55 25.48
N GLN A 171 -12.69 42.70 26.50
CA GLN A 171 -13.15 41.33 26.36
C GLN A 171 -14.61 41.31 25.84
N VAL A 172 -14.82 40.70 24.67
CA VAL A 172 -16.13 40.53 24.04
C VAL A 172 -16.54 39.07 24.01
N ASP A 173 -17.85 38.87 24.00
CA ASP A 173 -18.50 37.56 23.98
C ASP A 173 -18.82 37.21 22.53
N CYS A 174 -18.18 36.17 22.00
CA CYS A 174 -18.43 35.69 20.65
C CYS A 174 -19.08 34.30 20.67
N TYR A 175 -20.15 34.14 19.91
CA TYR A 175 -20.95 32.94 19.79
C TYR A 175 -20.61 32.22 18.50
N ILE A 176 -20.40 30.91 18.60
CA ILE A 176 -20.08 30.05 17.45
C ILE A 176 -21.37 29.42 16.94
N GLY A 177 -21.65 29.56 15.64
CA GLY A 177 -22.78 28.90 14.97
C GLY A 177 -22.69 27.38 14.96
N HIS A 178 -23.85 26.72 15.16
CA HIS A 178 -24.06 25.26 15.09
C HIS A 178 -22.99 24.39 15.81
N PRO A 179 -22.61 24.69 17.07
CA PRO A 179 -21.49 24.04 17.71
C PRO A 179 -21.78 22.55 18.02
N THR A 180 -23.03 22.19 18.31
CA THR A 180 -23.45 20.80 18.53
C THR A 180 -23.37 19.98 17.25
N GLU A 181 -23.81 20.51 16.12
CA GLU A 181 -23.73 19.83 14.82
C GLU A 181 -22.28 19.64 14.40
N LYS A 182 -21.45 20.70 14.49
CA LYS A 182 -20.01 20.64 14.21
C LYS A 182 -19.32 19.57 15.04
N LYS A 183 -19.66 19.45 16.33
CA LYS A 183 -19.13 18.39 17.20
C LYS A 183 -19.53 16.99 16.75
N VAL A 184 -20.81 16.78 16.42
CA VAL A 184 -21.31 15.48 15.94
C VAL A 184 -20.58 15.04 14.67
N PHE A 185 -20.47 15.93 13.66
CA PHE A 185 -19.73 15.63 12.43
C PHE A 185 -18.24 15.37 12.68
N THR A 186 -17.62 16.12 13.60
CA THR A 186 -16.22 15.91 13.98
C THR A 186 -16.02 14.52 14.61
N TYR A 187 -16.91 14.06 15.50
CA TYR A 187 -16.82 12.72 16.07
C TYR A 187 -16.99 11.62 15.01
N PHE A 188 -17.91 11.77 14.05
CA PHE A 188 -18.03 10.82 12.94
C PHE A 188 -16.76 10.74 12.10
N MET A 189 -16.15 11.88 11.79
CA MET A 189 -14.91 11.95 11.00
C MET A 189 -13.70 11.37 11.76
N VAL A 190 -13.56 11.68 13.05
CA VAL A 190 -12.52 11.10 13.93
C VAL A 190 -12.72 9.58 14.06
N GLY A 191 -13.95 9.12 14.31
CA GLY A 191 -14.28 7.71 14.44
C GLY A 191 -13.99 6.92 13.16
N ALA A 192 -14.37 7.45 12.00
CA ALA A 192 -14.03 6.85 10.71
C ALA A 192 -12.52 6.79 10.47
N SER A 193 -11.78 7.83 10.86
CA SER A 193 -10.31 7.87 10.76
C SER A 193 -9.64 6.85 11.67
N ALA A 194 -10.11 6.71 12.91
CA ALA A 194 -9.64 5.69 13.85
C ALA A 194 -9.89 4.28 13.30
N LEU A 195 -11.08 4.03 12.74
CA LEU A 195 -11.39 2.76 12.08
C LEU A 195 -10.47 2.48 10.89
N CYS A 196 -10.20 3.49 10.05
CA CYS A 196 -9.22 3.40 8.96
C CYS A 196 -7.82 3.03 9.47
N ILE A 197 -7.35 3.64 10.55
CA ILE A 197 -6.05 3.33 11.16
C ILE A 197 -6.01 1.87 11.61
N VAL A 198 -7.03 1.41 12.34
CA VAL A 198 -7.11 0.01 12.80
C VAL A 198 -7.10 -0.95 11.62
N LEU A 199 -7.91 -0.70 10.58
CA LEU A 199 -7.95 -1.55 9.39
C LEU A 199 -6.61 -1.57 8.64
N ASN A 200 -5.93 -0.42 8.51
CA ASN A 200 -4.60 -0.35 7.89
C ASN A 200 -3.55 -1.13 8.71
N ILE A 201 -3.56 -1.00 10.03
CA ILE A 201 -2.65 -1.75 10.92
C ILE A 201 -2.92 -3.26 10.82
N CYS A 202 -4.18 -3.69 10.88
CA CYS A 202 -4.57 -5.09 10.69
C CYS A 202 -4.07 -5.64 9.35
N GLU A 203 -4.17 -4.85 8.28
CA GLU A 203 -3.65 -5.26 6.98
C GLU A 203 -2.12 -5.37 6.97
N ILE A 204 -1.40 -4.41 7.55
CA ILE A 204 0.06 -4.46 7.70
C ILE A 204 0.48 -5.74 8.43
N VAL A 205 -0.13 -6.02 9.59
CA VAL A 205 0.13 -7.22 10.40
C VAL A 205 -0.13 -8.49 9.59
N TYR A 206 -1.27 -8.59 8.90
CA TYR A 206 -1.58 -9.75 8.06
C TYR A 206 -0.51 -10.00 6.98
N LEU A 207 -0.03 -8.95 6.31
CA LEU A 207 0.95 -9.10 5.23
C LEU A 207 2.32 -9.52 5.76
N ILE A 208 2.72 -8.99 6.90
CA ILE A 208 3.96 -9.37 7.58
C ILE A 208 3.87 -10.83 8.02
N SER A 209 2.81 -11.22 8.74
CA SER A 209 2.59 -12.60 9.21
C SER A 209 2.59 -13.60 8.06
N LYS A 210 1.89 -13.31 6.95
CA LYS A 210 1.89 -14.16 5.75
C LYS A 210 3.27 -14.26 5.09
N ARG A 211 4.10 -13.23 5.19
CA ARG A 211 5.47 -13.27 4.65
C ARG A 211 6.39 -14.08 5.56
N VAL A 212 6.31 -13.87 6.88
CA VAL A 212 7.08 -14.64 7.87
C VAL A 212 6.76 -16.14 7.77
N ALA A 213 5.48 -16.52 7.71
CA ALA A 213 5.07 -17.92 7.57
C ALA A 213 5.62 -18.57 6.29
N ARG A 214 5.66 -17.84 5.17
CA ARG A 214 6.27 -18.33 3.92
C ARG A 214 7.78 -18.48 4.03
N CYS A 215 8.47 -17.53 4.66
CA CYS A 215 9.91 -17.62 4.91
C CYS A 215 10.25 -18.80 5.83
N ALA A 216 9.52 -18.97 6.93
CA ALA A 216 9.69 -20.08 7.87
C ALA A 216 9.47 -21.44 7.18
N ASN A 217 8.42 -21.58 6.37
CA ASN A 217 8.18 -22.81 5.60
C ASN A 217 9.29 -23.09 4.58
N LYS A 218 9.90 -22.05 3.99
CA LYS A 218 11.03 -22.20 3.07
C LYS A 218 12.30 -22.67 3.81
N ILE A 219 12.58 -22.12 4.98
CA ILE A 219 13.71 -22.53 5.84
C ILE A 219 13.49 -23.97 6.34
N LYS A 220 12.29 -24.32 6.82
CA LYS A 220 11.95 -25.68 7.27
C LYS A 220 12.08 -26.73 6.16
N ARG A 221 11.76 -26.37 4.91
CA ARG A 221 11.99 -27.24 3.74
C ARG A 221 13.49 -27.39 3.42
N ARG A 222 14.26 -26.31 3.50
CA ARG A 222 15.71 -26.35 3.28
C ARG A 222 16.41 -27.22 4.33
N ASN A 223 16.06 -27.09 5.61
CA ASN A 223 16.62 -27.94 6.67
C ASN A 223 16.26 -29.42 6.49
N ARG A 224 15.04 -29.74 6.03
CA ARG A 224 14.68 -31.13 5.70
C ARG A 224 15.51 -31.70 4.56
N ASN A 225 15.74 -30.94 3.49
CA ASN A 225 16.55 -31.41 2.37
C ASN A 225 18.04 -31.57 2.73
N VAL A 226 18.57 -30.74 3.62
CA VAL A 226 19.96 -30.87 4.12
C VAL A 226 20.11 -32.07 5.04
N ALA A 227 19.12 -32.35 5.91
CA ALA A 227 19.13 -33.52 6.78
C ALA A 227 19.13 -34.84 5.99
N VAL A 228 18.36 -34.93 4.90
CA VAL A 228 18.34 -36.12 4.03
C VAL A 228 19.70 -36.37 3.38
N HIS A 229 20.36 -35.32 2.88
CA HIS A 229 21.66 -35.44 2.19
C HIS A 229 22.83 -35.83 3.12
N HIS A 230 22.72 -35.58 4.43
CA HIS A 230 23.73 -35.98 5.42
C HIS A 230 23.59 -37.46 5.82
N SER A 231 22.40 -38.04 5.71
CA SER A 231 22.19 -39.49 5.91
C SER A 231 22.82 -40.32 4.79
N ASP A 232 22.77 -39.85 3.54
CA ASP A 232 23.31 -40.58 2.38
C ASP A 232 24.85 -40.59 2.30
N TYR A 233 25.56 -39.78 3.10
CA TYR A 233 27.03 -39.68 3.04
C TYR A 233 27.75 -40.41 4.18
N HIS A 234 27.01 -41.09 5.07
CA HIS A 234 27.57 -41.68 6.29
C HIS A 234 27.40 -43.19 6.43
N ASP A 235 26.97 -43.89 5.38
CA ASP A 235 26.95 -45.37 5.31
C ASP A 235 28.13 -45.89 4.48
N ASP A 236 29.32 -45.91 5.10
CA ASP A 236 30.30 -46.98 4.95
C ASP A 236 31.30 -46.83 6.12
N PRO A 237 31.45 -47.86 6.97
CA PRO A 237 32.53 -48.81 6.70
C PRO A 237 32.27 -50.26 7.15
N PHE A 238 32.80 -51.19 6.35
CA PHE A 238 33.37 -52.48 6.75
C PHE A 238 32.53 -53.41 7.67
N ASN A 239 32.06 -54.53 7.11
CA ASN A 239 32.18 -55.78 7.83
C ASN A 239 32.44 -56.99 6.92
N THR A 240 33.49 -57.73 7.25
CA THR A 240 33.99 -58.94 6.60
C THR A 240 33.60 -60.13 7.46
N THR A 241 32.80 -61.09 6.98
CA THR A 241 32.94 -62.51 7.38
C THR A 241 32.22 -63.48 6.42
N ASN A 242 32.76 -64.70 6.36
CA ASN A 242 32.68 -65.72 5.31
C ASN A 242 31.42 -66.62 5.33
N GLN A 243 30.89 -66.89 4.11
CA GLN A 243 30.36 -68.17 3.54
C GLN A 243 29.25 -68.99 4.26
N PRO A 244 28.52 -69.95 3.59
CA PRO A 244 28.61 -70.41 2.19
C PRO A 244 27.29 -70.42 1.38
N MET A 245 27.44 -70.56 0.06
CA MET A 245 26.43 -70.77 -0.99
C MET A 245 25.71 -72.13 -0.88
N PRO A 246 24.43 -72.24 -1.28
CA PRO A 246 24.09 -73.25 -2.29
C PRO A 246 23.05 -72.84 -3.37
N THR A 247 23.37 -73.27 -4.59
CA THR A 247 22.51 -73.83 -5.66
C THR A 247 21.41 -73.01 -6.35
N ILE A 248 21.76 -72.57 -7.56
CA ILE A 248 21.04 -72.55 -8.86
C ILE A 248 19.58 -73.06 -8.85
N GLU A 249 18.65 -72.18 -9.23
CA GLU A 249 17.56 -72.52 -10.16
C GLU A 249 17.27 -71.32 -11.07
N GLU A 250 17.25 -71.59 -12.38
CA GLU A 250 17.19 -70.66 -13.48
C GLU A 250 15.77 -70.70 -14.07
N LYS A 251 15.04 -69.57 -14.12
CA LYS A 251 13.94 -69.44 -15.09
C LYS A 251 13.50 -68.00 -15.42
N GLU A 252 13.60 -67.75 -16.73
CA GLU A 252 12.80 -66.89 -17.61
C GLU A 252 12.95 -65.35 -17.60
N SER A 253 13.38 -64.88 -18.78
CA SER A 253 13.64 -63.52 -19.25
C SER A 253 12.40 -62.85 -19.88
N PRO A 254 12.38 -61.50 -19.98
CA PRO A 254 11.61 -60.78 -21.01
C PRO A 254 12.50 -60.02 -22.03
N PRO A 255 11.95 -59.57 -23.18
CA PRO A 255 12.64 -59.51 -24.48
C PRO A 255 13.40 -58.18 -24.77
N PRO A 256 14.18 -58.11 -25.86
CA PRO A 256 15.25 -57.11 -26.02
C PRO A 256 14.75 -55.79 -26.62
N PHE A 257 15.18 -54.67 -26.02
CA PHE A 257 15.07 -53.35 -26.64
C PHE A 257 16.35 -53.03 -27.43
N LYS A 258 16.20 -52.90 -28.74
CA LYS A 258 17.26 -52.49 -29.69
C LYS A 258 17.76 -51.09 -29.37
N GLY A 259 19.08 -50.95 -29.37
CA GLY A 259 19.76 -49.69 -29.12
C GLY A 259 19.75 -48.72 -30.30
N THR A 260 20.02 -47.45 -30.00
CA THR A 260 20.82 -46.54 -30.82
C THR A 260 21.37 -45.46 -29.91
N LEU A 261 22.69 -45.50 -29.67
CA LEU A 261 23.47 -44.44 -29.03
C LEU A 261 23.92 -43.44 -30.11
N PRO A 262 24.05 -42.14 -29.80
CA PRO A 262 25.14 -41.38 -30.40
C PRO A 262 26.16 -40.91 -29.35
N SER A 263 27.40 -41.18 -29.73
CA SER A 263 28.69 -40.76 -29.20
C SER A 263 28.76 -39.33 -28.64
N PHE A 264 29.43 -39.20 -27.49
CA PHE A 264 29.94 -37.96 -26.92
C PHE A 264 31.36 -37.73 -27.43
N GLN A 265 31.66 -36.56 -28.01
CA GLN A 265 33.03 -36.02 -28.08
C GLN A 265 33.01 -34.51 -27.85
N PRO A 266 34.00 -33.93 -27.12
CA PRO A 266 34.00 -32.53 -26.73
C PRO A 266 34.91 -31.63 -27.59
N ALA A 267 34.51 -30.34 -27.61
CA ALA A 267 35.28 -29.11 -27.78
C ALA A 267 35.93 -28.74 -29.14
N THR A 268 35.50 -27.57 -29.68
CA THR A 268 36.44 -26.55 -30.16
C THR A 268 35.93 -25.13 -29.89
N LEU A 269 36.74 -24.41 -29.11
CA LEU A 269 36.73 -22.98 -28.82
C LEU A 269 36.77 -22.14 -30.13
N LYS A 270 35.86 -21.18 -30.30
CA LYS A 270 36.10 -20.01 -31.17
C LYS A 270 35.60 -18.73 -30.49
N LEU A 271 36.56 -18.06 -29.88
CA LEU A 271 36.55 -16.64 -29.54
C LEU A 271 36.71 -15.85 -30.85
N HIS A 272 35.77 -14.97 -31.17
CA HIS A 272 36.11 -13.74 -31.88
C HIS A 272 35.08 -12.63 -31.63
N ASP A 273 35.62 -11.52 -31.15
CA ASP A 273 35.00 -10.22 -30.94
C ASP A 273 34.28 -9.67 -32.17
N LYS A 274 33.14 -9.02 -31.93
CA LYS A 274 32.95 -7.62 -32.37
C LYS A 274 31.81 -6.92 -31.64
N ILE A 275 32.22 -6.05 -30.71
CA ILE A 275 31.44 -4.93 -30.19
C ILE A 275 31.20 -3.94 -31.35
N ARG A 276 29.95 -3.53 -31.56
CA ARG A 276 29.65 -2.23 -32.18
C ARG A 276 28.37 -1.66 -31.58
N ALA A 277 28.56 -0.72 -30.66
CA ALA A 277 27.58 0.28 -30.29
C ALA A 277 27.42 1.28 -31.44
N SER A 278 26.17 1.66 -31.76
CA SER A 278 25.88 2.89 -32.50
C SER A 278 25.10 3.82 -31.58
N ALA A 279 25.74 4.94 -31.22
CA ALA A 279 25.07 6.15 -30.74
C ALA A 279 24.76 7.07 -31.94
N PRO A 280 23.73 7.92 -31.86
CA PRO A 280 23.36 8.85 -32.93
C PRO A 280 24.26 10.10 -32.91
N ASN A 281 24.70 10.55 -34.09
CA ASN A 281 25.33 11.85 -34.28
C ASN A 281 24.28 12.90 -34.68
N LEU A 282 24.35 14.04 -34.00
CA LEU A 282 23.54 15.23 -34.16
C LEU A 282 24.46 16.31 -34.75
N SER A 283 24.21 16.79 -35.97
CA SER A 283 24.45 18.20 -36.37
C SER A 283 24.26 18.48 -37.87
N SER A 284 23.41 19.48 -38.11
CA SER A 284 23.55 20.62 -39.03
C SER A 284 23.17 20.54 -40.52
N MET A 285 22.43 21.61 -40.89
CA MET A 285 22.14 22.19 -42.20
C MET A 285 21.04 21.47 -42.98
N SER A 286 19.95 22.12 -43.42
CA SER A 286 19.74 23.53 -43.81
C SER A 286 18.24 23.80 -43.90
#